data_AF-H5XTK5-F1
#
_entry.id   AF-H5XTK5-F1
#
_cell.length_a   1.000
_cell.length_b   1.000
_cell.length_c   1.000
_cell.angle_alpha   90.00
_cell.angle_beta   90.00
_cell.angle_gamma   90.00
#
_symmetry.space_group_name_H-M   'P 1'
#
loop_
_entity.id
_entity.type
_entity.pdbx_description
1 polymer ?
#
loop_
_entity_poly.entity_id
_entity_poly.type
_entity_poly.pdbx_seq_one_letter_code
_entity_poly.pdbx_strand_id
1 'polypeptide(L)' 'MKVKIFSSPDSRILEKEVNQWLEDNRWVKVINITQSTGASTVLSIWYEEPNVPILG' A
#
# COMPACT_ATOMS: atom_id res chain seq x y z
N MET A 1 7.63 -9.40 -6.00
CA MET A 1 6.90 -8.12 -6.13
C MET A 1 5.41 -8.36 -5.91
N LYS A 2 4.80 -7.66 -4.96
CA LYS A 2 3.36 -7.72 -4.65
C LYS A 2 2.72 -6.33 -4.86
N VAL A 3 1.39 -6.29 -5.03
CA VAL A 3 0.64 -5.04 -5.19
C VAL A 3 -0.50 -4.98 -4.19
N LYS A 4 -0.65 -3.82 -3.52
CA LYS A 4 -1.79 -3.49 -2.67
C LYS A 4 -2.57 -2.36 -3.33
N ILE A 5 -3.87 -2.57 -3.53
CA ILE A 5 -4.75 -1.59 -4.17
C ILE A 5 -5.72 -1.08 -3.11
N PHE A 6 -5.85 0.24 -3.05
CA PHE A 6 -6.81 0.96 -2.24
C PHE A 6 -7.72 1.76 -3.17
N SER A 7 -9.02 1.79 -2.87
CA SER A 7 -9.98 2.57 -3.66
C SER A 7 -11.06 3.12 -2.77
N SER A 8 -11.27 4.43 -2.83
CA SER A 8 -12.34 5.09 -2.09
C SER A 8 -12.82 6.33 -2.84
N PRO A 9 -14.12 6.64 -2.79
CA PRO A 9 -14.65 7.91 -3.26
C PRO A 9 -14.28 9.07 -2.32
N ASP A 10 -13.96 8.79 -1.05
CA ASP A 10 -13.49 9.78 -0.07
C ASP A 10 -11.98 9.63 0.14
N SER A 11 -11.23 10.68 -0.18
CA SER A 11 -9.77 10.72 -0.05
C SER A 11 -9.29 10.63 1.40
N ARG A 12 -10.08 11.08 2.38
CA ARG A 12 -9.72 11.02 3.81
C ARG A 12 -9.73 9.59 4.33
N ILE A 13 -10.71 8.80 3.88
CA ILE A 13 -10.79 7.37 4.20
C ILE A 13 -9.61 6.65 3.56
N LEU A 14 -9.32 6.96 2.30
CA LEU A 14 -8.19 6.37 1.56
C LEU A 14 -6.86 6.62 2.27
N GLU A 15 -6.60 7.86 2.66
CA GLU A 15 -5.38 8.25 3.37
C GLU A 15 -5.22 7.47 4.68
N LYS A 16 -6.30 7.37 5.47
CA LYS A 16 -6.29 6.62 6.73
C LYS A 16 -5.97 5.13 6.50
N GLU A 17 -6.60 4.50 5.51
CA GLU A 17 -6.38 3.09 5.19
C GLU A 17 -4.96 2.81 4.69
N VAL A 18 -4.43 3.67 3.84
CA VAL A 18 -3.07 3.57 3.33
C VAL A 18 -2.06 3.72 4.46
N ASN A 19 -2.22 4.74 5.31
CA ASN A 19 -1.34 4.96 6.45
C ASN A 19 -1.39 3.79 7.44
N GLN A 20 -2.58 3.31 7.78
CA GLN A 20 -2.72 2.15 8.66
C GLN A 20 -2.00 0.91 8.09
N TRP A 21 -2.16 0.64 6.80
CA TRP A 21 -1.51 -0.50 6.17
C TRP A 21 0.01 -0.37 6.16
N LEU A 22 0.56 0.82 5.92
CA LEU A 22 2.01 1.06 5.99
C LEU A 22 2.55 0.86 7.41
N GLU A 23 1.79 1.28 8.43
CA GLU A 23 2.13 1.09 9.85
C GLU A 23 2.12 -0.39 10.26
N ASP A 24 1.13 -1.15 9.80
CA ASP A 24 1.04 -2.60 10.06
C ASP A 24 2.13 -3.38 9.31
N ASN A 25 2.64 -2.82 8.21
CA ASN A 25 3.61 -3.45 7.31
C ASN A 25 4.93 -2.66 7.23
N ARG A 26 5.40 -2.07 8.33
CA ARG A 26 6.66 -1.28 8.40
C ARG A 26 7.91 -2.01 7.84
N TRP A 27 7.85 -3.32 7.77
CA TRP A 27 8.92 -4.19 7.30
C TRP A 27 8.93 -4.36 5.76
N VAL A 28 7.88 -3.96 5.04
CA VAL A 28 7.87 -4.03 3.58
C VAL A 28 8.66 -2.89 2.95
N LYS A 29 9.33 -3.18 1.84
CA LYS A 29 9.98 -2.17 1.01
C LYS A 29 8.99 -1.71 -0.06
N VAL A 30 8.53 -0.46 0.02
CA VAL A 30 7.74 0.16 -1.05
C VAL A 30 8.63 0.43 -2.26
N ILE A 31 8.21 -0.06 -3.42
CA ILE A 31 8.92 0.07 -4.70
C ILE A 31 8.33 1.20 -5.54
N ASN A 32 7.01 1.29 -5.62
CA ASN A 32 6.33 2.30 -6.39
C ASN A 32 4.95 2.60 -5.80
N ILE A 33 4.47 3.82 -6.01
CA ILE A 33 3.11 4.24 -5.67
C ILE A 33 2.54 4.96 -6.89
N THR A 34 1.39 4.51 -7.38
CA THR A 34 0.67 5.22 -8.45
C THR A 34 -0.74 5.51 -7.99
N GLN A 35 -1.25 6.65 -8.45
CA GLN A 35 -2.60 7.06 -8.21
C GLN A 35 -3.31 7.29 -9.54
N SER A 36 -4.58 6.88 -9.60
CA SER A 36 -5.49 7.27 -10.66
C SER A 36 -6.69 7.97 -10.03
N THR A 37 -7.01 9.15 -10.52
CA THR A 37 -8.12 9.96 -10.04
C THR A 37 -9.15 10.08 -11.15
N GLY A 38 -10.31 9.44 -10.96
CA GLY A 38 -11.46 9.52 -11.87
C GLY A 38 -12.73 9.81 -11.06
N ALA A 39 -13.79 9.03 -11.28
CA ALA A 39 -15.00 9.08 -10.43
C ALA A 39 -14.75 8.56 -8.99
N SER A 40 -13.67 7.80 -8.78
CA SER A 40 -13.17 7.35 -7.48
C SER A 40 -11.64 7.47 -7.49
N THR A 41 -11.03 7.72 -6.33
CA THR A 41 -9.56 7.71 -6.23
C THR A 41 -9.11 6.28 -6.01
N VAL A 42 -8.14 5.83 -6.81
CA VAL A 42 -7.51 4.51 -6.71
C VAL A 42 -6.02 4.70 -6.51
N LEU A 43 -5.45 4.02 -5.51
CA LEU A 43 -4.03 4.07 -5.16
C LEU A 43 -3.47 2.65 -5.17
N SER A 44 -2.38 2.45 -5.91
CA SER A 44 -1.69 1.16 -6.01
C SER A 44 -0.29 1.30 -5.44
N ILE A 45 0.05 0.43 -4.49
CA ILE A 45 1.37 0.35 -3.86
C ILE A 45 2.02 -0.95 -4.27
N TRP A 46 3.14 -0.87 -4.98
CA TRP A 46 4.01 -2.01 -5.26
C TRP A 46 5.02 -2.13 -4.15
N TYR A 47 5.16 -3.33 -3.59
CA TYR A 47 6.06 -3.57 -2.48
C TYR A 47 6.75 -4.93 -2.59
N GLU A 48 7.87 -5.03 -1.89
CA GLU A 48 8.62 -6.25 -1.69
C GLU A 48 8.69 -6.56 -0.21
N GLU A 49 8.49 -7.84 0.11
CA GLU A 49 8.70 -8.36 1.44
C GLU A 49 10.19 -8.70 1.59
N PRO A 50 10.85 -8.31 2.70
CA PRO A 50 12.21 -8.69 2.96
C PRO A 50 12.31 -10.21 3.01
N ASN A 51 13.30 -10.75 2.29
CA ASN A 51 13.63 -12.16 2.33
C ASN A 51 14.43 -12.45 3.61
N VAL A 52 13.77 -12.39 4.75
CA VAL A 52 14.39 -12.75 6.04
C VAL A 52 14.41 -14.27 6.13
N PRO A 53 15.57 -14.91 6.32
CA PRO A 53 15.60 -16.33 6.64
C PRO A 53 14.81 -16.53 7.93
N ILE A 54 13.86 -17.46 7.92
CA ILE A 54 13.22 -17.92 9.15
C ILE A 54 14.35 -18.53 9.99
N LEU A 55 14.75 -17.85 11.06
CA LEU A 55 15.62 -18.44 12.08
C LEU A 55 14.78 -19.48 12.81
N GLY A 56 14.81 -20.72 12.28
CA GLY A 56 14.31 -21.92 12.93
C GLY A 56 15.42 -22.62 13.69
#